data_AF-A0A3D3M4B9-F1
#
_entry.id   AF-A0A3D3M4B9-F1
#
_cell.length_a   1.000
_cell.length_b   1.000
_cell.length_c   1.000
_cell.angle_alpha   90.00
_cell.angle_beta   90.00
_cell.angle_gamma   90.00
#
_symmetry.space_group_name_H-M   'P 1'
#
loop_
_entity.id
_entity.type
_entity.pdbx_description
1 polymer ?
#
loop_
_entity_poly.entity_id
_entity_poly.type
_entity_poly.pdbx_seq_one_letter_code
_entity_poly.pdbx_strand_id
1 'polypeptide(L)'
;SLAAGLHGIEKGLQPAPAIQGEFEVPDHLSLPCTLHAALDRLKRSSLARELFGEEFVSGYIATKTQELTSFFDEITPWERRVLAAQA
;
A
#
# COMPACT_ATOMS: atom_id res chain seq x y z
N SER A 1 5.49 -4.92 -10.68
CA SER A 1 4.89 -5.43 -11.94
C SER A 1 5.62 -6.68 -12.44
N LEU A 2 6.95 -6.71 -12.53
CA LEU A 2 7.68 -7.89 -13.05
C LEU A 2 7.51 -9.16 -12.20
N ALA A 3 7.89 -9.14 -10.91
CA ALA A 3 7.84 -10.33 -10.06
C ALA A 3 6.42 -10.90 -9.89
N ALA A 4 5.42 -10.04 -9.71
CA ALA A 4 4.01 -10.47 -9.62
C ALA A 4 3.51 -11.08 -10.94
N GLY A 5 3.91 -10.52 -12.09
CA GLY A 5 3.56 -11.06 -13.41
C GLY A 5 4.21 -12.42 -13.67
N LEU A 6 5.51 -12.54 -13.38
CA LEU A 6 6.24 -13.81 -13.51
C LEU A 6 5.62 -14.89 -12.62
N HIS A 7 5.31 -14.57 -11.35
CA HIS A 7 4.63 -15.48 -10.44
C HIS A 7 3.29 -15.99 -11.01
N GLY A 8 2.50 -15.10 -11.62
CA GLY A 8 1.27 -15.48 -12.29
C GLY A 8 1.48 -16.45 -13.45
N ILE A 9 2.48 -16.20 -14.29
CA ILE A 9 2.84 -17.05 -15.43
C ILE A 9 3.32 -18.43 -14.94
N GLU A 10 4.26 -18.47 -14.00
CA GLU A 10 4.86 -19.71 -13.48
C GLU A 10 3.84 -20.60 -12.75
N LYS A 11 2.88 -19.98 -12.06
CA LYS A 11 1.83 -20.70 -11.33
C LYS A 11 0.55 -20.91 -12.15
N GLY A 12 0.49 -20.42 -13.39
CA GLY A 12 -0.69 -20.51 -14.25
C GLY A 12 -1.94 -19.84 -13.67
N LEU A 13 -1.78 -18.76 -12.89
CA LEU A 13 -2.89 -18.10 -12.23
C LEU A 13 -3.85 -17.51 -13.25
N GLN A 14 -5.14 -17.74 -13.04
CA GLN A 14 -6.18 -17.18 -13.89
C GLN A 14 -6.59 -15.81 -13.35
N PRO A 15 -6.53 -14.74 -14.16
CA PRO A 15 -7.05 -13.45 -13.75
C PRO A 15 -8.58 -13.52 -13.59
N ALA A 16 -9.13 -12.65 -12.74
CA ALA A 16 -10.57 -12.45 -12.70
C ALA A 16 -11.08 -11.94 -14.06
N PRO A 17 -12.36 -12.19 -14.39
CA PRO A 17 -12.97 -11.62 -15.59
C PRO A 17 -12.78 -10.11 -15.67
N ALA A 18 -12.58 -9.60 -16.88
CA ALA A 18 -12.49 -8.16 -17.09
C ALA A 18 -13.80 -7.47 -16.70
N ILE A 19 -13.69 -6.41 -15.90
CA ILE A 19 -14.83 -5.55 -15.57
C ILE A 19 -15.13 -4.67 -16.80
N GLN A 20 -16.40 -4.50 -17.12
CA GLN A 20 -16.87 -3.72 -18.28
C GLN A 20 -17.86 -2.62 -17.85
N GLY A 21 -17.82 -1.47 -18.52
CA GLY A 21 -18.72 -0.35 -18.27
C GLY A 21 -18.33 0.50 -17.05
N GLU A 22 -19.28 1.30 -16.56
CA GLU A 22 -19.16 1.94 -15.25
C GLU A 22 -19.20 0.88 -14.15
N PHE A 23 -18.29 0.98 -13.18
CA PHE A 23 -18.22 0.02 -12.10
C PHE A 23 -17.87 0.70 -10.79
N GLU A 24 -18.49 0.24 -9.71
CA GLU A 24 -18.07 0.53 -8.36
C GLU A 24 -17.06 -0.53 -7.92
N VAL A 25 -15.90 -0.09 -7.42
CA VAL A 25 -14.84 -0.99 -6.96
C VAL A 25 -15.34 -1.70 -5.69
N PRO A 26 -15.46 -3.04 -5.69
CA PRO A 26 -15.79 -3.77 -4.47
C PRO A 26 -14.69 -3.57 -3.42
N ASP A 27 -15.06 -3.50 -2.14
CA ASP A 27 -14.11 -3.25 -1.03
C ASP A 27 -12.89 -4.18 -1.02
N HIS A 28 -13.06 -5.44 -1.42
CA HIS A 28 -11.98 -6.44 -1.46
C HIS A 28 -10.98 -6.22 -2.61
N LEU A 29 -11.34 -5.44 -3.64
CA LEU A 29 -10.48 -5.03 -4.74
C LEU A 29 -9.91 -3.63 -4.55
N SER A 30 -10.41 -2.87 -3.57
CA SER A 30 -9.92 -1.53 -3.25
C SER A 30 -8.44 -1.55 -2.86
N LEU A 31 -7.68 -0.63 -3.44
CA LEU A 31 -6.29 -0.43 -3.09
C LEU A 31 -6.18 0.40 -1.81
N PRO A 32 -5.13 0.20 -1.00
CA PRO A 32 -4.87 1.06 0.14
C PRO A 32 -4.73 2.53 -0.30
N CYS A 33 -5.52 3.42 0.30
CA CYS A 33 -5.49 4.86 -0.02
C CYS A 33 -4.47 5.65 0.82
N THR A 34 -3.81 5.00 1.78
CA THR A 34 -2.78 5.62 2.62
C THR A 34 -1.53 4.77 2.67
N LEU A 35 -0.38 5.41 2.89
CA LEU A 35 0.88 4.69 3.08
C LEU A 35 0.81 3.76 4.28
N HIS A 36 0.14 4.16 5.35
CA HIS A 36 -0.11 3.31 6.53
C HIS A 36 -0.77 1.98 6.16
N ALA A 37 -1.91 2.04 5.47
CA ALA A 37 -2.65 0.86 5.05
C ALA A 37 -1.87 0.00 4.03
N ALA A 38 -1.09 0.64 3.15
CA ALA A 38 -0.22 -0.06 2.21
C ALA A 38 0.89 -0.83 2.93
N LEU A 39 1.55 -0.21 3.92
CA LEU A 39 2.58 -0.86 4.73
C LEU A 39 2.02 -2.03 5.54
N ASP A 40 0.82 -1.90 6.11
CA ASP A 40 0.18 -2.98 6.85
C ASP A 40 -0.25 -4.15 5.95
N ARG A 41 -0.62 -3.88 4.70
CA ARG A 41 -0.83 -4.93 3.70
C ARG A 41 0.48 -5.60 3.30
N LEU A 42 1.56 -4.84 3.12
CA LEU A 42 2.88 -5.38 2.76
C LEU A 42 3.47 -6.25 3.88
N LYS A 43 3.36 -5.83 5.14
CA LYS A 43 3.81 -6.59 6.33
C LYS A 43 3.25 -8.02 6.36
N ARG A 44 2.00 -8.18 5.92
CA ARG A 44 1.25 -9.45 5.91
C ARG A 44 1.41 -10.26 4.62
N SER A 45 2.16 -9.76 3.63
CA SER A 45 2.32 -10.43 2.34
C SER A 45 3.48 -11.42 2.36
N SER A 46 3.17 -12.70 2.50
CA SER A 46 4.16 -13.78 2.33
C SER A 46 4.75 -13.80 0.91
N LEU A 47 3.90 -13.55 -0.10
CA LEU A 47 4.33 -13.50 -1.50
C LEU A 47 5.36 -12.38 -1.74
N ALA A 48 5.20 -11.21 -1.12
CA ALA A 48 6.19 -10.15 -1.28
C ALA A 48 7.54 -10.54 -0.67
N ARG A 49 7.54 -11.24 0.48
CA ARG A 49 8.75 -11.75 1.13
C ARG A 49 9.43 -12.84 0.31
N GLU A 50 8.66 -13.72 -0.32
CA GLU A 50 9.19 -14.73 -1.24
C GLU A 50 9.83 -14.08 -2.49
N LEU A 51 9.15 -13.11 -3.10
CA LEU A 51 9.58 -12.50 -4.36
C LEU A 51 10.75 -11.53 -4.21
N PHE A 52 10.83 -10.79 -3.10
CA PHE A 52 11.83 -9.74 -2.89
C PHE A 52 12.85 -10.05 -1.80
N GLY A 53 12.63 -11.07 -0.98
CA GLY A 53 13.45 -11.42 0.16
C GLY A 53 12.99 -10.79 1.47
N GLU A 54 13.14 -11.56 2.55
CA GLU A 54 12.72 -11.19 3.91
C GLU A 54 13.40 -9.91 4.41
N GLU A 55 14.71 -9.81 4.20
CA GLU A 55 15.52 -8.67 4.64
C GLU A 55 15.12 -7.38 3.92
N PHE A 56 14.96 -7.45 2.60
CA PHE A 56 14.56 -6.29 1.80
C PHE A 56 13.18 -5.77 2.21
N VAL A 57 12.18 -6.66 2.30
CA VAL A 57 10.82 -6.27 2.66
C VAL A 57 10.78 -5.67 4.06
N SER A 58 11.49 -6.28 5.02
CA SER A 58 11.56 -5.78 6.40
C SER A 58 12.24 -4.42 6.49
N GLY A 59 13.38 -4.23 5.81
CA GLY A 59 14.09 -2.96 5.76
C GLY A 59 13.25 -1.86 5.11
N TYR A 60 12.61 -2.16 3.98
CA TYR A 60 11.72 -1.21 3.29
C TYR A 60 10.56 -0.75 4.19
N ILE A 61 9.90 -1.70 4.86
CA ILE A 61 8.81 -1.38 5.80
C ILE A 61 9.33 -0.49 6.93
N ALA A 62 10.50 -0.79 7.50
CA ALA A 62 11.08 0.00 8.59
C ALA A 62 11.34 1.44 8.15
N THR A 63 12.03 1.63 7.01
CA THR A 63 12.31 2.97 6.46
C THR A 63 11.02 3.74 6.18
N LYS A 64 10.04 3.12 5.50
CA LYS A 64 8.78 3.79 5.19
C LYS A 64 7.91 4.07 6.40
N THR A 65 8.02 3.27 7.46
CA THR A 65 7.36 3.56 8.73
C THR A 65 7.98 4.78 9.39
N GLN A 66 9.31 4.91 9.40
CA GLN A 66 9.98 6.10 9.94
C GLN A 66 9.62 7.37 9.17
N GLU A 67 9.62 7.32 7.83
CA GLU A 67 9.17 8.43 7.00
C GLU A 67 7.73 8.84 7.31
N LEU A 68 6.84 7.86 7.48
CA LEU A 68 5.43 8.11 7.79
C LEU A 68 5.23 8.70 9.19
N THR A 69 5.97 8.22 10.20
CA THR A 69 5.94 8.82 11.55
C THR A 69 6.37 10.28 11.48
N SER A 70 7.48 10.57 10.80
CA SER A 70 7.94 11.95 10.59
C SER A 70 6.87 12.82 9.93
N PHE A 71 6.17 12.30 8.92
CA PHE A 71 5.06 13.02 8.28
C PHE A 71 3.91 13.33 9.25
N PHE A 72 3.59 12.43 10.19
CA PHE A 72 2.52 12.68 11.17
C PHE A 72 2.90 13.67 12.28
N ASP A 73 4.20 13.88 12.51
CA ASP A 73 4.69 14.88 13.47
C ASP A 73 4.65 16.30 12.89
N GLU A 74 4.45 16.44 11.57
CA GLU A 74 4.36 17.73 10.89
C GLU A 74 2.96 18.34 10.98
N ILE A 75 2.88 19.58 11.45
CA ILE A 75 1.64 20.36 11.34
C ILE A 75 1.54 20.91 9.92
N THR A 76 0.50 20.53 9.20
CA THR A 76 0.28 20.97 7.83
C THR A 76 -0.24 22.41 7.77
N PRO A 77 -0.02 23.13 6.65
CA PRO A 77 -0.63 24.44 6.45
C PRO A 77 -2.17 24.43 6.50
N TRP A 78 -2.81 23.32 6.12
CA TRP A 78 -4.26 23.19 6.22
C TRP A 78 -4.70 23.14 7.68
N GLU A 79 -4.06 22.32 8.51
CA GLU A 79 -4.34 22.24 9.95
C GLU A 79 -4.14 23.59 10.64
N ARG A 80 -3.06 24.32 10.31
CA ARG A 80 -2.87 25.69 10.82
C ARG A 80 -4.02 26.61 10.43
N ARG A 81 -4.46 26.61 9.17
CA ARG A 81 -5.54 27.50 8.73
C ARG A 81 -6.90 27.15 9.34
N VAL A 82 -7.20 25.86 9.48
CA VAL A 82 -8.53 25.39 9.88
C VAL A 82 -8.68 25.24 11.39
N LEU A 83 -7.68 24.67 12.07
CA LEU A 83 -7.75 24.36 13.49
C LEU A 83 -7.31 25.55 14.35
N ALA A 84 -6.31 26.33 13.94
CA ALA A 84 -5.87 27.49 14.74
C ALA A 84 -6.88 28.65 14.74
N ALA A 85 -7.74 28.74 13.72
CA ALA A 85 -8.83 29.71 13.68
C ALA A 85 -10.01 29.34 14.62
N GLN A 86 -10.01 28.12 15.16
CA GLN A 86 -11.03 27.61 16.09
C GLN A 86 -10.54 27.61 17.56
N ALA A 87 -9.30 28.03 17.81
CA ALA A 87 -8.67 28.10 19.13
C ALA A 87 -8.76 29.49 19.77
#